data_AF-W7L871-F1
#
_entry.id   AF-W7L871-F1
#
_cell.length_a   1.000
_cell.length_b   1.000
_cell.length_c   1.000
_cell.angle_alpha   90.00
_cell.angle_beta   90.00
_cell.angle_gamma   90.00
#
_symmetry.space_group_name_H-M   'P 1'
#
loop_
_entity.id
_entity.type
_entity.pdbx_description
1 polymer ?
#
loop_
_entity_poly.entity_id
_entity_poly.type
_entity_poly.pdbx_seq_one_letter_code
_entity_poly.pdbx_strand_id
1 'polypeptide(L)'
;MSLISKEFKTSHECDAVLSIMKDPKFLLKNLFPSVREVELRERGGLVATGKFMLQGFKMSGNVYSSPTSITYVLTMNDKKDSGGKLVISCFNGEVKIDFEYEG
;
A
#
# COMPACT_ATOMS: atom_id res chain seq x y z
N MET A 1 -3.48 -15.50 8.53
CA MET A 1 -2.74 -14.87 7.43
C MET A 1 -3.57 -14.99 6.17
N SER A 2 -3.90 -13.86 5.56
CA SER A 2 -4.70 -13.79 4.34
C SER A 2 -3.85 -13.14 3.25
N LEU A 3 -3.84 -13.73 2.05
CA LEU A 3 -3.14 -13.19 0.88
C LEU A 3 -4.16 -12.83 -0.20
N ILE A 4 -4.09 -11.61 -0.70
CA ILE A 4 -4.84 -11.16 -1.88
C ILE A 4 -3.81 -10.75 -2.93
N SER A 5 -3.92 -11.32 -4.12
CA SER A 5 -3.04 -11.01 -5.24
C SER A 5 -3.85 -10.54 -6.45
N LYS A 6 -3.35 -9.53 -7.14
CA LYS A 6 -3.93 -9.03 -8.38
C LYS A 6 -2.84 -8.72 -9.40
N GLU A 7 -3.05 -9.21 -10.61
CA GLU A 7 -2.18 -8.95 -11.75
C GLU A 7 -2.96 -8.24 -12.86
N PHE A 8 -2.31 -7.28 -13.52
CA PHE A 8 -2.87 -6.59 -14.68
C PHE A 8 -1.76 -6.09 -15.61
N LYS A 9 -2.11 -5.90 -16.88
CA LYS A 9 -1.18 -5.38 -17.89
C LYS A 9 -1.26 -3.86 -17.96
N THR A 10 -0.14 -3.24 -18.29
CA THR A 10 0.00 -1.80 -18.54
C THR A 10 0.79 -1.58 -19.83
N SER A 11 0.41 -0.56 -20.60
CA SER A 11 1.20 -0.05 -21.73
C SER A 11 2.19 1.03 -21.31
N HIS A 12 2.15 1.48 -20.06
CA HIS A 12 3.08 2.47 -19.52
C HIS A 12 4.39 1.81 -19.07
N GLU A 13 5.46 2.60 -19.08
CA GLU A 13 6.76 2.16 -18.56
C GLU A 13 6.66 1.81 -17.06
N CYS A 14 7.30 0.71 -16.66
CA CYS A 14 7.23 0.23 -15.29
C CYS A 14 7.72 1.25 -14.27
N ASP A 15 8.78 2.00 -14.59
CA ASP A 15 9.31 3.02 -13.69
C ASP A 15 8.29 4.14 -13.42
N ALA A 16 7.53 4.54 -14.45
CA ALA A 16 6.46 5.53 -14.30
C ALA A 16 5.32 4.99 -13.43
N VAL A 17 4.93 3.73 -13.63
CA VAL A 17 3.91 3.08 -12.79
C VAL A 17 4.37 3.00 -11.35
N LEU A 18 5.57 2.48 -11.10
CA LEU A 18 6.12 2.33 -9.75
C LEU A 18 6.31 3.70 -9.06
N SER A 19 6.66 4.75 -9.81
CA SER A 19 6.75 6.12 -9.29
C SER A 19 5.41 6.63 -8.75
N ILE A 20 4.31 6.35 -9.46
CA ILE A 20 2.95 6.70 -8.99
C ILE A 20 2.55 5.82 -7.81
N MET A 21 2.78 4.50 -7.89
CA MET A 21 2.43 3.55 -6.83
C MET A 21 3.26 3.76 -5.56
N LYS A 22 4.38 4.48 -5.62
CA LYS A 22 5.17 4.90 -4.46
C LYS A 22 4.50 5.99 -3.64
N ASP A 23 3.57 6.77 -4.20
CA ASP A 23 2.84 7.79 -3.44
C ASP A 23 1.73 7.14 -2.59
N PRO A 24 1.82 7.16 -1.24
CA PRO A 24 0.80 6.60 -0.37
C PRO A 24 -0.57 7.25 -0.54
N LYS A 25 -0.62 8.55 -0.88
CA LYS A 25 -1.89 9.26 -1.03
C LYS A 25 -2.66 8.74 -2.24
N PHE A 26 -1.95 8.45 -3.32
CA PHE A 26 -2.54 7.80 -4.49
C PHE A 26 -2.90 6.35 -4.17
N LEU A 27 -1.92 5.55 -3.74
CA LEU A 27 -2.11 4.10 -3.65
C LEU A 27 -3.16 3.71 -2.61
N LEU A 28 -3.04 4.24 -1.38
CA LEU A 28 -3.90 3.79 -0.28
C LEU A 28 -5.36 4.24 -0.48
N LYS A 29 -5.59 5.41 -1.06
CA LYS A 29 -6.96 5.88 -1.35
C LYS A 29 -7.63 5.07 -2.45
N ASN A 30 -6.86 4.58 -3.44
CA ASN A 30 -7.39 3.77 -4.54
C ASN A 30 -7.56 2.29 -4.17
N LEU A 31 -6.65 1.72 -3.36
CA LEU A 31 -6.75 0.32 -2.93
C LEU A 31 -7.71 0.10 -1.76
N PHE A 32 -7.81 1.08 -0.85
CA PHE A 32 -8.64 0.99 0.33
C PHE A 32 -9.67 2.13 0.33
N PRO A 33 -10.85 1.93 -0.28
CA PRO A 33 -11.87 2.98 -0.40
C PRO A 33 -12.34 3.59 0.94
N SER A 34 -12.08 2.88 2.04
CA SER A 34 -12.41 3.34 3.41
C SER A 34 -11.37 4.29 4.01
N VAL A 35 -10.19 4.43 3.39
CA VAL A 35 -9.17 5.42 3.76
C VAL A 35 -9.64 6.81 3.35
N ARG A 36 -9.65 7.74 4.29
CA ARG A 36 -10.10 9.13 4.08
C ARG A 36 -8.93 10.09 3.98
N GLU A 37 -7.98 9.91 4.89
CA GLU A 37 -6.82 10.78 5.01
C GLU A 37 -5.53 9.97 5.03
N VAL A 38 -4.49 10.53 4.42
CA VAL A 38 -3.15 9.97 4.37
C VAL A 38 -2.17 11.10 4.61
N GLU A 39 -1.48 11.04 5.74
CA GLU A 39 -0.42 11.95 6.14
C GLU A 39 0.93 11.29 5.89
N LEU A 40 1.84 12.02 5.26
CA LEU A 40 3.23 11.60 5.10
C LEU A 40 4.04 12.04 6.32
N ARG A 41 4.91 11.17 6.80
CA ARG A 41 5.87 11.44 7.88
C ARG A 41 7.28 11.45 7.30
N GLU A 42 8.24 11.90 8.10
CA GLU A 42 9.64 11.88 7.70
C GLU A 42 10.12 10.45 7.37
N ARG A 43 11.18 10.36 6.57
CA ARG A 43 11.89 9.10 6.23
C ARG A 43 11.00 8.03 5.58
N GLY A 44 9.96 8.44 4.84
CA GLY A 44 9.07 7.52 4.12
C GLY A 44 7.99 6.89 4.98
N GLY A 45 7.80 7.39 6.21
CA GLY A 45 6.69 6.97 7.07
C GLY A 45 5.35 7.53 6.58
N LEU A 46 4.26 6.86 6.96
CA LEU A 46 2.90 7.29 6.67
C LEU A 46 1.96 7.00 7.85
N VAL A 47 0.89 7.79 7.93
CA VAL A 47 -0.27 7.50 8.75
C VAL A 47 -1.52 7.72 7.90
N ALA A 48 -2.35 6.70 7.76
CA ALA A 48 -3.64 6.77 7.11
C ALA A 48 -4.75 6.56 8.14
N THR A 49 -5.83 7.32 8.01
CA THR A 49 -7.03 7.14 8.83
C THR A 49 -8.23 6.90 7.93
N GLY A 50 -9.16 6.12 8.44
CA GLY A 50 -10.33 5.74 7.67
C GLY A 50 -11.46 5.26 8.54
N LYS A 51 -12.56 4.91 7.89
CA LYS A 51 -13.74 4.38 8.55
C LYS A 51 -14.34 3.29 7.69
N PHE A 52 -14.45 2.09 8.24
CA PHE A 52 -15.19 1.01 7.63
C PHE A 52 -16.48 0.80 8.43
N MET A 53 -17.62 0.93 7.76
CA MET A 53 -18.94 1.04 8.41
C MET A 53 -18.95 2.13 9.49
N LEU A 54 -19.10 1.75 10.77
CA LEU A 54 -19.12 2.67 11.91
C LEU A 54 -17.80 2.71 12.71
N GLN A 55 -16.84 1.83 12.40
CA GLN A 55 -15.60 1.71 13.14
C GLN A 55 -14.48 2.51 12.45
N GLY A 56 -13.87 3.43 13.20
CA GLY A 56 -12.66 4.12 12.76
C GLY A 56 -11.46 3.19 12.81
N PHE A 57 -10.53 3.37 11.88
CA PHE A 57 -9.23 2.71 11.93
C PHE A 57 -8.11 3.69 11.66
N LYS A 58 -6.94 3.37 12.20
CA LYS A 58 -5.66 4.02 11.89
C LYS A 58 -4.72 2.97 11.32
N MET A 59 -4.01 3.33 10.28
CA MET A 59 -2.97 2.53 9.66
C MET A 59 -1.68 3.34 9.65
N SER A 60 -0.59 2.79 10.17
CA SER A 60 0.72 3.42 10.16
C SER A 60 1.71 2.53 9.42
N GLY A 61 2.79 3.08 8.90
CA GLY A 61 3.74 2.25 8.16
C GLY A 61 4.86 3.02 7.50
N ASN A 62 5.64 2.31 6.69
CA ASN A 62 6.72 2.88 5.88
C ASN A 62 6.64 2.35 4.45
N VAL A 63 7.12 3.18 3.51
CA VAL A 63 7.27 2.80 2.10
C VAL A 63 8.74 2.60 1.77
N TYR A 64 9.05 1.45 1.20
CA TYR A 64 10.35 1.09 0.68
C TYR A 64 10.26 0.95 -0.84
N SER A 65 11.29 1.40 -1.55
CA SER A 65 11.36 1.30 -3.01
C SER A 65 12.64 0.60 -3.43
N SER A 66 12.52 -0.34 -4.35
CA SER A 66 13.59 -0.93 -5.13
C SER A 66 13.40 -0.55 -6.62
N PRO A 67 14.36 -0.86 -7.50
CA PRO A 67 14.22 -0.58 -8.93
C PRO A 67 12.99 -1.25 -9.59
N THR A 68 12.53 -2.39 -9.06
CA THR A 68 11.46 -3.18 -9.68
C THR A 68 10.23 -3.34 -8.80
N SER A 69 10.23 -2.79 -7.59
CA SER A 69 9.13 -2.93 -6.65
C SER A 69 9.00 -1.81 -5.63
N ILE A 70 7.77 -1.60 -5.16
CA ILE A 70 7.42 -0.79 -4.01
C ILE A 70 6.85 -1.70 -2.93
N THR A 71 7.29 -1.54 -1.68
CA THR A 71 6.80 -2.31 -0.54
C THR A 71 6.30 -1.36 0.55
N TYR A 72 5.06 -1.53 0.97
CA TYR A 72 4.50 -0.89 2.15
C TYR A 72 4.44 -1.91 3.27
N VAL A 73 5.00 -1.55 4.43
CA VAL A 73 4.89 -2.32 5.66
C VAL A 73 3.97 -1.55 6.59
N LEU A 74 2.81 -2.13 6.90
CA LEU A 74 1.67 -1.45 7.51
C LEU A 74 1.29 -2.11 8.85
N THR A 75 0.83 -1.30 9.80
CA THR A 75 0.34 -1.71 11.11
C THR A 75 -1.02 -1.06 11.35
N MET A 76 -1.98 -1.80 11.91
CA MET A 76 -3.36 -1.38 12.15
C MET A 76 -3.59 -1.07 13.63
N ASN A 77 -4.20 0.09 13.90
CA ASN A 77 -4.57 0.57 15.23
C ASN A 77 -3.42 0.50 16.26
N ASP A 78 -2.18 0.69 15.79
CA ASP A 78 -0.94 0.61 16.57
C ASP A 78 -0.75 -0.74 17.32
N LYS A 79 -1.45 -1.81 16.90
CA LYS A 79 -1.26 -3.17 17.41
C LYS A 79 -0.19 -3.87 16.60
N LYS A 80 0.92 -4.25 17.25
CA LYS A 80 2.06 -4.90 16.58
C LYS A 80 1.70 -6.18 15.81
N ASP A 81 0.67 -6.90 16.27
CA ASP A 81 0.25 -8.18 15.67
C ASP A 81 -0.92 -8.03 14.68
N SER A 82 -1.30 -6.80 14.33
CA SER A 82 -2.34 -6.51 13.34
C SER A 82 -1.78 -5.54 12.30
N GLY A 83 -1.66 -5.97 11.06
CA GLY A 83 -0.97 -5.24 10.02
C GLY A 83 -0.97 -5.96 8.69
N GLY A 84 -0.14 -5.47 7.77
CA GLY A 84 0.00 -6.11 6.48
C GLY A 84 1.18 -5.61 5.69
N LYS A 85 1.54 -6.38 4.67
CA LYS A 85 2.60 -6.08 3.72
C LYS A 85 2.00 -6.00 2.34
N LEU A 86 2.13 -4.85 1.71
CA LEU A 86 1.68 -4.61 0.34
C LEU A 86 2.90 -4.48 -0.57
N VAL A 87 3.03 -5.37 -1.53
CA VAL A 87 4.12 -5.37 -2.51
C VAL A 87 3.54 -5.10 -3.89
N ILE A 88 4.11 -4.12 -4.58
CA ILE A 88 3.80 -3.81 -5.96
C ILE A 88 5.07 -4.04 -6.76
N SER A 89 5.00 -4.85 -7.80
CA SER A 89 6.10 -5.03 -8.75
C SER A 89 5.61 -4.78 -10.17
N CYS A 90 6.52 -4.34 -11.02
CA CYS A 90 6.24 -4.21 -12.45
C CYS A 90 7.39 -4.81 -13.24
N PHE A 91 7.06 -5.72 -14.15
CA PHE A 91 8.04 -6.35 -15.02
C PHE A 91 7.40 -6.64 -16.38
N ASN A 92 8.08 -6.28 -17.47
CA ASN A 92 7.62 -6.50 -18.85
C ASN A 92 6.17 -6.02 -19.12
N GLY A 93 5.77 -4.89 -18.55
CA GLY A 93 4.42 -4.34 -18.71
C GLY A 93 3.33 -5.10 -17.94
N GLU A 94 3.71 -5.97 -17.02
CA GLU A 94 2.80 -6.63 -16.08
C GLU A 94 3.03 -6.07 -14.68
N VAL A 95 1.94 -5.61 -14.06
CA VAL A 95 1.93 -5.10 -12.70
C VAL A 95 1.29 -6.14 -11.81
N LYS A 96 1.98 -6.49 -10.73
CA LYS A 96 1.48 -7.37 -9.68
C LYS A 96 1.36 -6.60 -8.38
N ILE A 97 0.23 -6.79 -7.69
CA ILE A 97 -0.05 -6.24 -6.37
C ILE A 97 -0.39 -7.40 -5.45
N ASP A 98 0.45 -7.62 -4.44
CA ASP A 98 0.27 -8.62 -3.40
C ASP A 98 0.04 -7.93 -2.07
N PHE A 99 -1.07 -8.25 -1.40
CA PHE A 99 -1.37 -7.80 -0.05
C PHE A 99 -1.47 -8.98 0.90
N GLU A 100 -0.51 -9.07 1.81
CA GLU A 100 -0.49 -10.00 2.94
C GLU A 100 -1.05 -9.27 4.17
N TYR A 101 -2.06 -9.85 4.81
CA TYR A 101 -2.65 -9.32 6.04
C TYR A 101 -2.56 -10.33 7.18
N GLU A 102 -2.14 -9.83 8.33
CA GLU A 102 -2.08 -10.56 9.60
C GLU A 102 -2.85 -9.75 10.65
N GLY A 103 -3.89 -10.33 11.25
CA GLY A 103 -4.69 -9.67 12.27
C GLY A 103 -6.01 -10.36 12.52
#